data_AF-A0A4R0RPF8-F1
#
_entry.id   AF-A0A4R0RPF8-F1
#
_cell.length_a   1.000
_cell.length_b   1.000
_cell.length_c   1.000
_cell.angle_alpha   90.00
_cell.angle_beta   90.00
_cell.angle_gamma   90.00
#
_symmetry.space_group_name_H-M   'P 1'
#
loop_
_entity.id
_entity.type
_entity.pdbx_description
1 polymer ?
#
loop_
_entity_poly.entity_id
_entity_poly.type
_entity_poly.pdbx_seq_one_letter_code
_entity_poly.pdbx_strand_id
1 'polypeptide(L)'
;MGVLDIVPAGVLTGDNVRKLFEYAKEHQFAIPAINVTSSSVANAVLEAARDIKSPIIIQVSQGGAAYFAGKGLANDKQQASIAGAVAAAHHVRLVAKEYGVPVVMHSDHCAHKLLPWFDGMLKADEEVQEDNIATCVKYFKRMAPLGLWLEMEIGITGGEEDGVDNTGVDNSKLYTQPEDIWDVHAALSKISPNFSIAAAFGNVHGVYKPGNVKLHPELLNKHQVYAEEKIGGKAKKPLFLVFHGGSGSTKDEIKTAVQNGVVKMNVDTDTQFAYLAGIRDFVQSKAGYLQTQVGNPE
;
A
#
# COMPACT_ATOMS: atom_id res chain seq x y z
N MET A 1 0.17 -23.61 12.55
CA MET A 1 -0.54 -23.16 11.34
C MET A 1 0.26 -22.03 10.74
N GLY A 2 0.49 -22.06 9.43
CA GLY A 2 1.07 -20.97 8.65
C GLY A 2 0.01 -20.33 7.76
N VAL A 3 0.36 -19.22 7.11
CA VAL A 3 -0.59 -18.49 6.25
C VAL A 3 -1.15 -19.36 5.11
N LEU A 4 -0.37 -20.30 4.58
CA LEU A 4 -0.82 -21.24 3.54
C LEU A 4 -1.87 -22.25 4.03
N ASP A 5 -2.05 -22.42 5.35
CA ASP A 5 -3.11 -23.28 5.91
C ASP A 5 -4.49 -22.59 5.89
N ILE A 6 -4.53 -21.27 5.72
CA ILE A 6 -5.76 -20.46 5.77
C ILE A 6 -6.13 -19.82 4.42
N VAL A 7 -5.14 -19.58 3.55
CA VAL A 7 -5.33 -18.97 2.22
C VAL A 7 -4.42 -19.64 1.18
N PRO A 8 -4.85 -19.71 -0.10
CA PRO A 8 -4.06 -20.36 -1.14
C PRO A 8 -2.85 -19.51 -1.57
N ALA A 9 -1.87 -20.15 -2.22
CA ALA A 9 -0.86 -19.44 -2.99
C ALA A 9 -1.44 -18.76 -4.25
N GLY A 10 -0.77 -17.72 -4.73
CA GLY A 10 -1.21 -16.86 -5.83
C GLY A 10 -1.94 -15.61 -5.36
N VAL A 11 -2.52 -14.88 -6.32
CA VAL A 11 -3.24 -13.63 -6.02
C VAL A 11 -4.55 -13.92 -5.29
N LEU A 12 -4.68 -13.35 -4.09
CA LEU A 12 -5.85 -13.45 -3.23
C LEU A 12 -6.95 -12.48 -3.66
N THR A 13 -8.20 -12.88 -3.43
CA THR A 13 -9.39 -12.06 -3.69
C THR A 13 -10.41 -12.25 -2.57
N GLY A 14 -11.31 -11.28 -2.38
CA GLY A 14 -12.45 -11.38 -1.48
C GLY A 14 -12.09 -11.83 -0.06
N ASP A 15 -12.80 -12.85 0.41
CA ASP A 15 -12.66 -13.38 1.77
C ASP A 15 -11.26 -13.87 2.12
N ASN A 16 -10.45 -14.27 1.14
CA ASN A 16 -9.07 -14.68 1.43
C ASN A 16 -8.19 -13.50 1.84
N VAL A 17 -8.43 -12.29 1.30
CA VAL A 17 -7.73 -11.08 1.76
C VAL A 17 -8.12 -10.78 3.21
N ARG A 18 -9.42 -10.87 3.52
CA ARG A 18 -9.93 -10.67 4.88
C ARG A 18 -9.34 -11.67 5.87
N LYS A 19 -9.37 -12.97 5.57
CA LYS A 19 -8.78 -14.03 6.41
C LYS A 19 -7.30 -13.77 6.67
N LEU A 20 -6.56 -13.35 5.65
CA LEU A 20 -5.15 -13.00 5.79
C LEU A 20 -4.95 -11.84 6.78
N PHE A 21 -5.74 -10.77 6.68
CA PHE A 21 -5.63 -9.64 7.61
C PHE A 21 -6.14 -9.95 9.01
N GLU A 22 -7.19 -10.76 9.15
CA GLU A 22 -7.65 -11.26 10.46
C GLU A 22 -6.54 -12.07 11.15
N TYR A 23 -5.92 -12.98 10.42
CA TYR A 23 -4.78 -13.76 10.90
C TYR A 23 -3.57 -12.88 11.24
N ALA A 24 -3.30 -11.84 10.43
CA ALA A 24 -2.24 -10.87 10.70
C ALA A 24 -2.48 -10.11 12.02
N LYS A 25 -3.72 -9.68 12.30
CA LYS A 25 -4.07 -9.06 13.59
C LYS A 25 -3.97 -10.03 14.76
N GLU A 26 -4.48 -11.25 14.60
CA GLU A 26 -4.48 -12.28 15.65
C GLU A 26 -3.04 -12.65 16.06
N HIS A 27 -2.16 -12.81 15.08
CA HIS A 27 -0.76 -13.20 15.30
C HIS A 27 0.21 -12.01 15.38
N GLN A 28 -0.31 -10.78 15.40
CA GLN A 28 0.45 -9.55 15.57
C GLN A 28 1.64 -9.39 14.60
N PHE A 29 1.35 -9.50 13.30
CA PHE A 29 2.30 -9.13 12.25
C PHE A 29 1.63 -8.21 11.23
N ALA A 30 2.43 -7.42 10.51
CA ALA A 30 1.99 -6.69 9.33
C ALA A 30 2.65 -7.26 8.07
N ILE A 31 1.98 -7.08 6.95
CA ILE A 31 2.40 -7.56 5.65
C ILE A 31 3.02 -6.37 4.90
N PRO A 32 4.23 -6.51 4.36
CA PRO A 32 4.82 -5.45 3.56
C PRO A 32 4.00 -5.24 2.28
N ALA A 33 3.73 -3.97 1.94
CA ALA A 33 3.22 -3.57 0.66
C ALA A 33 4.29 -2.84 -0.13
N ILE A 34 4.79 -3.50 -1.17
CA ILE A 34 5.94 -3.02 -1.95
C ILE A 34 5.45 -2.42 -3.26
N ASN A 35 5.84 -1.17 -3.52
CA ASN A 35 5.59 -0.52 -4.80
C ASN A 35 6.42 -1.17 -5.90
N VAL A 36 5.79 -1.48 -7.03
CA VAL A 36 6.47 -2.08 -8.19
C VAL A 36 6.28 -1.23 -9.44
N THR A 37 7.32 -1.19 -10.26
CA THR A 37 7.35 -0.41 -11.52
C THR A 37 7.70 -1.28 -12.72
N SER A 38 8.14 -2.51 -12.52
CA SER A 38 8.51 -3.42 -13.60
C SER A 38 8.33 -4.88 -13.18
N SER A 39 8.35 -5.79 -14.16
CA SER A 39 8.39 -7.23 -13.89
C SER A 39 9.60 -7.63 -13.06
N SER A 40 10.77 -6.98 -13.26
CA SER A 40 11.99 -7.24 -12.48
C SER A 40 11.77 -6.98 -10.98
N VAL A 41 11.21 -5.82 -10.64
CA VAL A 41 10.92 -5.47 -9.23
C VAL A 41 9.83 -6.39 -8.66
N ALA A 42 8.77 -6.67 -9.42
CA ALA A 42 7.72 -7.59 -8.98
C ALA A 42 8.27 -9.00 -8.71
N ASN A 43 9.15 -9.52 -9.56
CA ASN A 43 9.80 -10.82 -9.37
C ASN A 43 10.69 -10.84 -8.13
N ALA A 44 11.46 -9.77 -7.89
CA ALA A 44 12.29 -9.64 -6.69
C ALA A 44 11.45 -9.68 -5.40
N VAL A 45 10.28 -9.03 -5.41
CA VAL A 45 9.34 -9.05 -4.27
C VAL A 45 8.76 -10.45 -4.05
N LEU A 46 8.33 -11.13 -5.11
CA LEU A 46 7.82 -12.50 -5.04
C LEU A 46 8.88 -13.49 -4.57
N GLU A 47 10.11 -13.35 -5.05
CA GLU A 47 11.27 -14.15 -4.64
C GLU A 47 11.55 -13.96 -3.15
N ALA A 48 11.65 -12.71 -2.70
CA ALA A 48 11.88 -12.40 -1.29
C ALA A 48 10.78 -13.02 -0.40
N ALA A 49 9.50 -12.86 -0.79
CA ALA A 49 8.36 -13.43 -0.07
C ALA A 49 8.43 -14.96 0.04
N ARG A 50 8.84 -15.64 -1.04
CA ARG A 50 9.04 -17.10 -1.07
C ARG A 50 10.12 -17.51 -0.08
N ASP A 51 11.26 -16.83 -0.13
CA ASP A 51 12.45 -17.18 0.65
C ASP A 51 12.20 -17.00 2.15
N ILE A 52 11.44 -15.97 2.54
CA ILE A 52 11.02 -15.75 3.93
C ILE A 52 9.70 -16.45 4.30
N LYS A 53 9.11 -17.22 3.38
CA LYS A 53 7.85 -17.96 3.55
C LYS A 53 6.70 -17.10 4.09
N SER A 54 6.56 -15.88 3.58
CA SER A 54 5.57 -14.91 4.05
C SER A 54 4.61 -14.49 2.94
N PRO A 55 3.37 -14.09 3.29
CA PRO A 55 2.50 -13.39 2.36
C PRO A 55 3.12 -12.03 2.01
N ILE A 56 2.71 -11.46 0.87
CA ILE A 56 3.18 -10.15 0.43
C ILE A 56 2.07 -9.36 -0.25
N ILE A 57 2.14 -8.04 -0.18
CA ILE A 57 1.30 -7.15 -0.97
C ILE A 57 2.18 -6.50 -2.03
N ILE A 58 1.75 -6.59 -3.28
CA ILE A 58 2.35 -5.88 -4.41
C ILE A 58 1.42 -4.75 -4.78
N GLN A 59 1.92 -3.52 -4.73
CA GLN A 59 1.16 -2.34 -5.07
C GLN A 59 1.76 -1.56 -6.24
N VAL A 60 0.91 -0.89 -7.00
CA VAL A 60 1.31 0.02 -8.07
C VAL A 60 0.78 1.42 -7.77
N SER A 61 1.65 2.42 -7.67
CA SER A 61 1.22 3.82 -7.69
C SER A 61 0.80 4.24 -9.09
N GLN A 62 0.15 5.40 -9.22
CA GLN A 62 -0.26 5.90 -10.53
C GLN A 62 0.94 6.08 -11.48
N GLY A 63 2.03 6.63 -10.96
CA GLY A 63 3.29 6.81 -11.70
C GLY A 63 3.99 5.48 -11.98
N GLY A 64 3.99 4.55 -11.02
CA GLY A 64 4.54 3.21 -11.20
C GLY A 64 3.80 2.40 -12.26
N ALA A 65 2.48 2.52 -12.29
CA ALA A 65 1.65 1.92 -13.33
C ALA A 65 1.95 2.52 -14.72
N ALA A 66 2.05 3.86 -14.85
CA ALA A 66 2.45 4.48 -16.11
C ALA A 66 3.85 4.02 -16.56
N TYR A 67 4.79 3.87 -15.62
CA TYR A 67 6.13 3.35 -15.91
C TYR A 67 6.06 1.91 -16.44
N PHE A 68 5.23 1.05 -15.84
CA PHE A 68 5.05 -0.34 -16.25
C PHE A 68 4.51 -0.44 -17.69
N ALA A 69 3.61 0.46 -18.09
CA ALA A 69 3.12 0.55 -19.47
C ALA A 69 4.19 1.09 -20.43
N GLY A 70 5.05 1.99 -19.94
CA GLY A 70 6.14 2.62 -20.67
C GLY A 70 5.96 4.13 -20.77
N LYS A 71 7.00 4.88 -20.36
CA LYS A 71 7.03 6.35 -20.38
C LYS A 71 6.85 6.99 -21.76
N GLY A 72 6.96 6.21 -22.83
CA GLY A 72 6.70 6.69 -24.20
C GLY A 72 5.21 6.78 -24.57
N LEU A 73 4.31 6.24 -23.75
CA LEU A 73 2.86 6.33 -23.96
C LEU A 73 2.30 7.64 -23.42
N ALA A 74 1.33 8.21 -24.13
CA ALA A 74 0.56 9.34 -23.62
C ALA A 74 -0.22 8.92 -22.35
N ASN A 75 -0.32 9.83 -21.39
CA ASN A 75 -1.03 9.58 -20.12
C ASN A 75 -1.92 10.75 -19.69
N ASP A 76 -2.27 11.65 -20.61
CA ASP A 76 -3.15 12.81 -20.40
C ASP A 76 -4.55 12.42 -19.90
N LYS A 77 -4.99 11.19 -20.18
CA LYS A 77 -6.28 10.61 -19.77
C LYS A 77 -6.09 9.37 -18.88
N GLN A 78 -4.94 9.24 -18.22
CA GLN A 78 -4.58 8.09 -17.38
C GLN A 78 -4.48 6.75 -18.14
N GLN A 79 -4.51 6.75 -19.47
CA GLN A 79 -4.55 5.54 -20.29
C GLN A 79 -3.30 4.65 -20.12
N ALA A 80 -2.12 5.24 -19.92
CA ALA A 80 -0.90 4.48 -19.64
C ALA A 80 -0.93 3.90 -18.22
N SER A 81 -1.38 4.67 -17.22
CA SER A 81 -1.53 4.18 -15.85
C SER A 81 -2.55 3.04 -15.75
N ILE A 82 -3.68 3.12 -16.48
CA ILE A 82 -4.67 2.02 -16.53
C ILE A 82 -4.04 0.78 -17.18
N ALA A 83 -3.46 0.94 -18.37
CA ALA A 83 -2.86 -0.18 -19.11
C ALA A 83 -1.73 -0.86 -18.33
N GLY A 84 -0.88 -0.08 -17.66
CA GLY A 84 0.25 -0.60 -16.90
C GLY A 84 -0.15 -1.25 -15.58
N ALA A 85 -1.17 -0.74 -14.89
CA ALA A 85 -1.73 -1.41 -13.72
C ALA A 85 -2.31 -2.78 -14.09
N VAL A 86 -3.05 -2.85 -15.21
CA VAL A 86 -3.57 -4.11 -15.76
C VAL A 86 -2.43 -5.06 -16.15
N ALA A 87 -1.40 -4.56 -16.83
CA ALA A 87 -0.24 -5.36 -17.21
C ALA A 87 0.50 -5.94 -16.00
N ALA A 88 0.74 -5.13 -14.97
CA ALA A 88 1.36 -5.55 -13.72
C ALA A 88 0.51 -6.62 -13.01
N ALA A 89 -0.81 -6.42 -12.90
CA ALA A 89 -1.72 -7.37 -12.28
C ALA A 89 -1.75 -8.71 -13.05
N HIS A 90 -1.73 -8.69 -14.38
CA HIS A 90 -1.65 -9.90 -15.19
C HIS A 90 -0.33 -10.64 -15.02
N HIS A 91 0.80 -9.92 -15.00
CA HIS A 91 2.12 -10.49 -14.72
C HIS A 91 2.14 -11.19 -13.36
N VAL A 92 1.81 -10.46 -12.29
CA VAL A 92 1.81 -10.99 -10.92
C VAL A 92 0.85 -12.17 -10.78
N ARG A 93 -0.36 -12.08 -11.35
CA ARG A 93 -1.34 -13.18 -11.28
C ARG A 93 -0.85 -14.45 -11.97
N LEU A 94 -0.09 -14.31 -13.05
CA LEU A 94 0.50 -15.44 -13.75
C LEU A 94 1.62 -16.08 -12.92
N VAL A 95 2.57 -15.28 -12.41
CA VAL A 95 3.79 -15.83 -11.80
C VAL A 95 3.67 -16.12 -10.29
N ALA A 96 2.78 -15.47 -9.54
CA ALA A 96 2.71 -15.62 -8.08
C ALA A 96 2.49 -17.07 -7.61
N LYS A 97 1.78 -17.88 -8.40
CA LYS A 97 1.57 -19.31 -8.10
C LYS A 97 2.85 -20.12 -8.19
N GLU A 98 3.74 -19.81 -9.13
CA GLU A 98 5.03 -20.48 -9.31
C GLU A 98 5.99 -20.19 -8.15
N TYR A 99 5.85 -19.03 -7.51
CA TYR A 99 6.58 -18.69 -6.28
C TYR A 99 5.97 -19.34 -5.04
N GLY A 100 4.75 -19.92 -5.12
CA GLY A 100 4.10 -20.59 -4.00
C GLY A 100 3.69 -19.68 -2.84
N VAL A 101 3.53 -18.37 -3.08
CA VAL A 101 3.23 -17.37 -2.03
C VAL A 101 1.83 -16.77 -2.18
N PRO A 102 1.12 -16.47 -1.07
CA PRO A 102 -0.09 -15.66 -1.10
C PRO A 102 0.24 -14.20 -1.38
N VAL A 103 -0.41 -13.61 -2.38
CA VAL A 103 -0.15 -12.24 -2.82
C VAL A 103 -1.44 -11.43 -2.82
N VAL A 104 -1.43 -10.24 -2.24
CA VAL A 104 -2.50 -9.25 -2.48
C VAL A 104 -2.01 -8.28 -3.55
N MET A 105 -2.78 -8.11 -4.63
CA MET A 105 -2.53 -7.07 -5.63
C MET A 105 -3.30 -5.81 -5.24
N HIS A 106 -2.63 -4.66 -5.22
CA HIS A 106 -3.18 -3.39 -4.76
C HIS A 106 -2.79 -2.24 -5.69
N SER A 107 -3.57 -1.17 -5.70
CA SER A 107 -3.20 0.14 -6.27
C SER A 107 -2.97 1.10 -5.12
N ASP A 108 -1.88 1.86 -5.16
CA ASP A 108 -1.53 2.82 -4.13
C ASP A 108 -2.38 4.11 -4.23
N HIS A 109 -1.93 5.20 -3.63
CA HIS A 109 -2.62 6.50 -3.54
C HIS A 109 -3.37 6.93 -4.81
N CYS A 110 -4.66 7.19 -4.64
CA CYS A 110 -5.55 7.69 -5.68
C CYS A 110 -6.25 8.96 -5.19
N ALA A 111 -5.56 10.10 -5.28
CA ALA A 111 -6.16 11.39 -4.98
C ALA A 111 -7.33 11.72 -5.93
N HIS A 112 -8.18 12.69 -5.58
CA HIS A 112 -9.35 13.06 -6.39
C HIS A 112 -9.03 13.29 -7.89
N LYS A 113 -7.91 13.94 -8.21
CA LYS A 113 -7.44 14.17 -9.59
C LYS A 113 -7.13 12.88 -10.37
N LEU A 114 -6.90 11.77 -9.66
CA LEU A 114 -6.56 10.46 -10.18
C LEU A 114 -7.76 9.51 -10.22
N LEU A 115 -8.96 9.95 -9.80
CA LEU A 115 -10.17 9.13 -9.92
C LEU A 115 -10.39 8.60 -11.35
N PRO A 116 -10.08 9.32 -12.45
CA PRO A 116 -10.14 8.74 -13.79
C PRO A 116 -9.25 7.50 -14.00
N TRP A 117 -8.14 7.37 -13.27
CA TRP A 117 -7.31 6.16 -13.27
C TRP A 117 -8.04 5.01 -12.58
N PHE A 118 -8.62 5.25 -11.41
CA PHE A 118 -9.38 4.25 -10.66
C PHE A 118 -10.70 3.86 -11.35
N ASP A 119 -11.44 4.84 -11.85
CA ASP A 119 -12.58 4.65 -12.74
C ASP A 119 -12.16 3.93 -14.01
N GLY A 120 -10.98 4.19 -14.57
CA GLY A 120 -10.47 3.43 -15.71
C GLY A 120 -10.23 1.95 -15.39
N MET A 121 -9.88 1.64 -14.14
CA MET A 121 -9.76 0.26 -13.63
C MET A 121 -11.14 -0.36 -13.32
N LEU A 122 -12.16 0.42 -12.94
CA LEU A 122 -13.49 -0.07 -12.52
C LEU A 122 -14.66 0.14 -13.55
N LYS A 123 -14.45 1.02 -14.53
CA LYS A 123 -15.32 1.65 -15.57
C LYS A 123 -16.85 1.72 -15.38
N ALA A 124 -17.34 2.91 -15.00
CA ALA A 124 -18.58 3.64 -15.44
C ALA A 124 -18.87 4.87 -14.52
N ASP A 125 -19.26 6.00 -15.15
CA ASP A 125 -19.71 7.39 -14.76
C ASP A 125 -20.41 7.64 -13.39
N GLU A 126 -20.69 8.85 -12.86
CA GLU A 126 -20.42 10.29 -13.11
C GLU A 126 -20.53 11.01 -11.73
N GLU A 127 -20.08 12.28 -11.61
CA GLU A 127 -20.21 13.24 -10.48
C GLU A 127 -19.23 13.21 -9.28
N VAL A 128 -18.71 14.42 -9.02
CA VAL A 128 -17.79 14.87 -7.98
C VAL A 128 -18.58 15.34 -6.76
N GLN A 129 -18.15 14.99 -5.54
CA GLN A 129 -18.40 15.83 -4.38
C GLN A 129 -17.30 15.69 -3.31
N GLU A 130 -17.01 16.83 -2.69
CA GLU A 130 -15.85 17.21 -1.88
C GLU A 130 -15.67 16.49 -0.52
N ASP A 131 -16.38 15.39 -0.29
CA ASP A 131 -16.26 14.60 0.94
C ASP A 131 -15.54 13.28 0.65
N ASN A 132 -14.36 13.11 1.28
CA ASN A 132 -13.50 11.92 1.17
C ASN A 132 -14.29 10.64 1.54
N ILE A 133 -15.13 10.68 2.58
CA ILE A 133 -15.94 9.54 3.02
C ILE A 133 -17.05 9.26 2.01
N ALA A 134 -17.76 10.28 1.55
CA ALA A 134 -18.86 10.11 0.58
C ALA A 134 -18.37 9.52 -0.75
N THR A 135 -17.21 9.98 -1.23
CA THR A 135 -16.56 9.43 -2.42
C THR A 135 -16.16 7.97 -2.20
N CYS A 136 -15.54 7.64 -1.07
CA CYS A 136 -15.20 6.27 -0.72
C CYS A 136 -16.44 5.37 -0.63
N VAL A 137 -17.55 5.84 -0.05
CA VAL A 137 -18.85 5.14 -0.01
C VAL A 137 -19.37 4.84 -1.41
N LYS A 138 -19.30 5.81 -2.34
CA LYS A 138 -19.72 5.65 -3.74
C LYS A 138 -18.93 4.53 -4.43
N TYR A 139 -17.60 4.56 -4.33
CA TYR A 139 -16.74 3.55 -4.94
C TYR A 139 -16.86 2.19 -4.26
N PHE A 140 -16.97 2.16 -2.93
CA PHE A 140 -17.04 0.89 -2.21
C PHE A 140 -18.30 0.10 -2.56
N LYS A 141 -19.42 0.78 -2.85
CA LYS A 141 -20.63 0.14 -3.39
C LYS A 141 -20.41 -0.57 -4.73
N ARG A 142 -19.48 -0.09 -5.57
CA ARG A 142 -19.10 -0.73 -6.85
C ARG A 142 -18.10 -1.87 -6.62
N MET A 143 -17.20 -1.71 -5.65
CA MET A 143 -16.14 -2.67 -5.33
C MET A 143 -16.64 -3.89 -4.55
N ALA A 144 -17.56 -3.70 -3.59
CA ALA A 144 -18.00 -4.76 -2.69
C ALA A 144 -18.66 -5.95 -3.42
N PRO A 145 -19.54 -5.76 -4.43
CA PRO A 145 -20.08 -6.89 -5.22
C PRO A 145 -19.02 -7.68 -6.00
N LEU A 146 -17.86 -7.06 -6.27
CA LEU A 146 -16.72 -7.69 -6.94
C LEU A 146 -15.77 -8.39 -5.94
N GLY A 147 -16.06 -8.31 -4.63
CA GLY A 147 -15.20 -8.84 -3.58
C GLY A 147 -13.86 -8.11 -3.46
N LEU A 148 -13.78 -6.85 -3.91
CA LEU A 148 -12.56 -6.05 -3.80
C LEU A 148 -12.41 -5.45 -2.40
N TRP A 149 -11.16 -5.23 -1.99
CA TRP A 149 -10.79 -4.58 -0.74
C TRP A 149 -10.56 -3.08 -0.97
N LEU A 150 -11.17 -2.22 -0.17
CA LEU A 150 -10.94 -0.77 -0.22
C LEU A 150 -9.99 -0.34 0.91
N GLU A 151 -8.93 0.37 0.57
CA GLU A 151 -8.14 1.12 1.54
C GLU A 151 -8.51 2.59 1.46
N MET A 152 -8.84 3.21 2.60
CA MET A 152 -9.12 4.64 2.69
C MET A 152 -8.07 5.29 3.57
N GLU A 153 -7.52 6.40 3.10
CA GLU A 153 -6.70 7.29 3.92
C GLU A 153 -7.54 8.45 4.47
N ILE A 154 -7.35 8.77 5.74
CA ILE A 154 -7.93 9.96 6.38
C ILE A 154 -6.91 10.65 7.26
N GLY A 155 -6.84 11.97 7.10
CA GLY A 155 -5.77 12.81 7.65
C GLY A 155 -4.88 13.36 6.53
N ILE A 156 -3.74 13.91 6.90
CA ILE A 156 -2.72 14.38 5.96
C ILE A 156 -1.41 13.69 6.32
N THR A 157 -0.88 12.89 5.40
CA THR A 157 0.48 12.37 5.45
C THR A 157 1.48 13.45 5.03
N GLY A 158 2.59 13.56 5.75
CA GLY A 158 3.64 14.52 5.41
C GLY A 158 4.48 14.06 4.21
N GLY A 159 5.26 14.98 3.64
CA GLY A 159 6.23 14.65 2.58
C GLY A 159 5.67 14.81 1.18
N GLU A 160 6.35 14.23 0.18
CA GLU A 160 5.95 14.31 -1.23
C GLU A 160 5.60 12.92 -1.77
N GLU A 161 4.44 12.81 -2.40
CA GLU A 161 4.02 11.61 -3.12
C GLU A 161 3.23 11.95 -4.38
N ASP A 162 3.53 11.25 -5.48
CA ASP A 162 2.86 11.41 -6.79
C ASP A 162 2.72 12.90 -7.22
N GLY A 163 3.74 13.70 -6.90
CA GLY A 163 3.83 15.14 -7.20
C GLY A 163 2.95 16.04 -6.33
N VAL A 164 2.51 15.56 -5.16
CA VAL A 164 1.82 16.34 -4.12
C VAL A 164 2.74 16.51 -2.93
N ASP A 165 3.10 17.74 -2.59
CA ASP A 165 4.01 18.08 -1.49
C ASP A 165 3.24 18.63 -0.27
N ASN A 166 3.30 17.89 0.84
CA ASN A 166 2.69 18.21 2.13
C ASN A 166 3.72 18.65 3.20
N THR A 167 4.96 18.97 2.82
CA THR A 167 6.03 19.35 3.76
C THR A 167 5.75 20.62 4.57
N GLY A 168 4.85 21.49 4.10
CA GLY A 168 4.47 22.75 4.75
C GLY A 168 3.23 22.70 5.64
N VAL A 169 2.63 21.54 5.87
CA VAL A 169 1.36 21.40 6.61
C VAL A 169 1.58 21.54 8.13
N ASP A 170 0.64 22.19 8.82
CA ASP A 170 0.66 22.32 10.29
C ASP A 170 0.68 20.94 10.98
N ASN A 171 1.60 20.76 11.93
CA ASN A 171 1.77 19.52 12.70
C ASN A 171 0.47 18.99 13.33
N SER A 172 -0.46 19.86 13.72
CA SER A 172 -1.75 19.45 14.30
C SER A 172 -2.65 18.70 13.32
N LYS A 173 -2.45 18.88 12.00
CA LYS A 173 -3.20 18.18 10.94
C LYS A 173 -2.58 16.84 10.54
N LEU A 174 -1.40 16.50 11.07
CA LEU A 174 -0.70 15.24 10.80
C LEU A 174 -1.13 14.08 11.73
N TYR A 175 -2.10 14.34 12.61
CA TYR A 175 -2.63 13.36 13.56
C TYR A 175 -4.15 13.28 13.47
N THR A 176 -4.63 12.19 12.90
CA THR A 176 -6.06 11.88 12.80
C THR A 176 -6.66 11.65 14.19
N GLN A 177 -7.92 12.02 14.39
CA GLN A 177 -8.64 11.78 15.65
C GLN A 177 -9.44 10.47 15.61
N PRO A 178 -9.69 9.82 16.76
CA PRO A 178 -10.52 8.60 16.83
C PRO A 178 -11.92 8.77 16.24
N GLU A 179 -12.51 9.96 16.36
CA GLU A 179 -13.80 10.33 15.77
C GLU A 179 -13.75 10.22 14.23
N ASP A 180 -12.71 10.76 13.59
CA ASP A 180 -12.55 10.73 12.14
C ASP A 180 -12.48 9.28 11.63
N ILE A 181 -11.70 8.43 12.34
CA ILE A 181 -11.57 7.01 12.02
C ILE A 181 -12.90 6.27 12.20
N TRP A 182 -13.67 6.64 13.22
CA TRP A 182 -14.98 6.07 13.45
C TRP A 182 -15.99 6.46 12.37
N ASP A 183 -15.98 7.70 11.90
CA ASP A 183 -16.88 8.15 10.84
C ASP A 183 -16.64 7.35 9.54
N VAL A 184 -15.37 7.08 9.21
CA VAL A 184 -15.00 6.16 8.13
C VAL A 184 -15.55 4.76 8.37
N HIS A 185 -15.29 4.18 9.55
CA HIS A 185 -15.74 2.83 9.87
C HIS A 185 -17.27 2.72 9.82
N ALA A 186 -17.99 3.68 10.40
CA ALA A 186 -19.45 3.72 10.46
C ALA A 186 -20.08 3.90 9.06
N ALA A 187 -19.38 4.57 8.13
CA ALA A 187 -19.83 4.71 6.75
C ALA A 187 -19.59 3.44 5.93
N LEU A 188 -18.36 2.90 5.96
CA LEU A 188 -17.94 1.80 5.08
C LEU A 188 -18.44 0.43 5.55
N SER A 189 -18.52 0.18 6.87
CA SER A 189 -18.99 -1.10 7.42
C SER A 189 -20.44 -1.45 7.04
N LYS A 190 -21.25 -0.45 6.66
CA LYS A 190 -22.61 -0.65 6.14
C LYS A 190 -22.65 -1.29 4.76
N ILE A 191 -21.53 -1.23 4.03
CA ILE A 191 -21.42 -1.74 2.66
C ILE A 191 -20.78 -3.13 2.66
N SER A 192 -19.62 -3.26 3.31
CA SER A 192 -18.85 -4.51 3.37
C SER A 192 -17.79 -4.42 4.48
N PRO A 193 -17.36 -5.54 5.08
CA PRO A 193 -16.24 -5.56 6.03
C PRO A 193 -14.86 -5.45 5.37
N ASN A 194 -14.77 -5.50 4.05
CA ASN A 194 -13.51 -5.58 3.32
C ASN A 194 -12.90 -4.19 3.08
N PHE A 195 -12.56 -3.49 4.15
CA PHE A 195 -11.85 -2.23 4.09
C PHE A 195 -10.83 -2.04 5.20
N SER A 196 -9.81 -1.23 4.92
CA SER A 196 -8.79 -0.82 5.86
C SER A 196 -8.65 0.70 5.87
N ILE A 197 -8.11 1.24 6.97
CA ILE A 197 -7.97 2.68 7.17
C ILE A 197 -6.49 3.01 7.40
N ALA A 198 -5.93 3.88 6.56
CA ALA A 198 -4.67 4.55 6.81
C ALA A 198 -4.95 5.83 7.61
N ALA A 199 -4.43 5.88 8.83
CA ALA A 199 -4.51 7.05 9.69
C ALA A 199 -3.22 7.85 9.60
N ALA A 200 -3.30 9.17 9.69
CA ALA A 200 -2.12 9.99 9.92
C ALA A 200 -1.77 9.94 11.42
N PHE A 201 -0.57 9.47 11.74
CA PHE A 201 -0.04 9.45 13.12
C PHE A 201 1.40 9.99 13.16
N GLY A 202 1.67 11.00 12.32
CA GLY A 202 3.00 11.57 12.13
C GLY A 202 3.87 10.83 11.10
N ASN A 203 3.27 9.96 10.29
CA ASN A 203 3.93 9.26 9.20
C ASN A 203 4.09 10.13 7.94
N VAL A 204 5.19 9.90 7.21
CA VAL A 204 5.67 10.78 6.13
C VAL A 204 6.16 9.93 4.96
N HIS A 205 5.83 10.31 3.73
CA HIS A 205 6.21 9.54 2.52
C HIS A 205 7.59 9.92 2.01
N GLY A 206 8.54 8.99 2.11
CA GLY A 206 9.94 9.18 1.68
C GLY A 206 10.92 8.96 2.83
N VAL A 207 12.21 9.19 2.56
CA VAL A 207 13.25 9.15 3.60
C VAL A 207 13.69 10.57 3.92
N TYR A 208 13.19 11.11 5.03
CA TYR A 208 13.55 12.45 5.50
C TYR A 208 14.60 12.41 6.60
N LYS A 209 15.28 13.54 6.78
CA LYS A 209 16.17 13.72 7.93
C LYS A 209 15.38 13.51 9.22
N PRO A 210 15.90 12.76 10.20
CA PRO A 210 15.24 12.58 11.49
C PRO A 210 14.87 13.92 12.13
N GLY A 211 13.60 14.11 12.52
CA GLY A 211 13.17 15.21 13.40
C GLY A 211 12.06 16.15 12.91
N ASN A 212 11.62 16.11 11.65
CA ASN A 212 10.59 17.04 11.14
C ASN A 212 9.16 16.70 11.60
N VAL A 213 8.83 15.41 11.64
CA VAL A 213 7.56 14.87 12.16
C VAL A 213 7.91 13.64 12.99
N LYS A 214 7.23 13.45 14.13
CA LYS A 214 7.47 12.31 15.02
C LYS A 214 6.33 11.31 14.87
N LEU A 215 6.69 10.05 14.68
CA LEU A 215 5.70 8.96 14.68
C LEU A 215 5.13 8.80 16.09
N HIS A 216 3.81 8.68 16.15
CA HIS A 216 3.06 8.43 17.38
C HIS A 216 2.17 7.18 17.23
N PRO A 217 2.77 5.97 17.05
CA PRO A 217 2.03 4.73 16.79
C PRO A 217 1.11 4.31 17.95
N GLU A 218 1.31 4.87 19.16
CA GLU A 218 0.39 4.70 20.29
C GLU A 218 -1.00 5.31 20.06
N LEU A 219 -1.12 6.29 19.15
CA LEU A 219 -2.42 6.89 18.79
C LEU A 219 -3.34 5.88 18.11
N LEU A 220 -2.77 4.91 17.39
CA LEU A 220 -3.53 3.84 16.74
C LEU A 220 -4.34 3.01 17.76
N ASN A 221 -3.84 2.84 18.99
CA ASN A 221 -4.60 2.18 20.04
C ASN A 221 -5.85 2.98 20.44
N LYS A 222 -5.78 4.32 20.43
CA LYS A 222 -6.94 5.16 20.75
C LYS A 222 -8.06 4.96 19.73
N HIS A 223 -7.72 4.82 18.45
CA HIS A 223 -8.70 4.51 17.41
C HIS A 223 -9.36 3.15 17.62
N GLN A 224 -8.57 2.12 17.98
CA GLN A 224 -9.10 0.79 18.25
C GLN A 224 -10.04 0.77 19.47
N VAL A 225 -9.64 1.40 20.57
CA VAL A 225 -10.44 1.49 21.81
C VAL A 225 -11.75 2.24 21.53
N TYR A 226 -11.67 3.39 20.86
CA TYR A 226 -12.85 4.17 20.53
C TYR A 226 -13.84 3.38 19.65
N ALA A 227 -13.34 2.72 18.60
CA ALA A 227 -14.17 1.89 17.74
C ALA A 227 -14.76 0.69 18.49
N GLU A 228 -13.99 0.06 19.38
CA GLU A 228 -14.46 -1.03 20.26
C GLU A 228 -15.62 -0.56 21.15
N GLU A 229 -15.50 0.60 21.79
CA GLU A 229 -16.57 1.19 22.61
C GLU A 229 -17.83 1.47 21.78
N LYS A 230 -17.68 2.05 20.58
CA LYS A 230 -18.81 2.37 19.70
C LYS A 230 -19.57 1.15 19.19
N ILE A 231 -18.91 0.01 19.03
CA ILE A 231 -19.58 -1.26 18.69
C ILE A 231 -20.08 -2.03 19.92
N GLY A 232 -19.94 -1.48 21.13
CA GLY A 232 -20.38 -2.09 22.38
C GLY A 232 -19.50 -3.25 22.84
N GLY A 233 -18.20 -3.21 22.56
CA GLY A 233 -17.22 -4.22 23.02
C GLY A 233 -17.31 -5.57 22.31
N LYS A 234 -18.02 -5.65 21.17
CA LYS A 234 -18.26 -6.91 20.44
C LYS A 234 -17.00 -7.54 19.85
N ALA A 235 -15.98 -6.74 19.55
CA ALA A 235 -14.72 -7.19 18.99
C ALA A 235 -13.57 -6.33 19.52
N LYS A 236 -12.48 -6.98 19.96
CA LYS A 236 -11.23 -6.31 20.28
C LYS A 236 -10.54 -5.88 19.00
N LYS A 237 -10.02 -4.64 18.98
CA LYS A 237 -9.31 -4.05 17.82
C LYS A 237 -10.10 -4.22 16.51
N PRO A 238 -11.31 -3.65 16.39
CA PRO A 238 -12.20 -3.91 15.26
C PRO A 238 -11.69 -3.37 13.92
N LEU A 239 -10.71 -2.47 13.92
CA LEU A 239 -10.19 -1.82 12.72
C LEU A 239 -9.04 -2.62 12.09
N PHE A 240 -8.96 -2.60 10.77
CA PHE A 240 -7.74 -2.95 10.02
C PHE A 240 -7.00 -1.67 9.68
N LEU A 241 -5.83 -1.46 10.29
CA LEU A 241 -5.06 -0.23 10.11
C LEU A 241 -3.90 -0.45 9.13
N VAL A 242 -3.51 0.64 8.47
CA VAL A 242 -2.41 0.65 7.49
C VAL A 242 -1.39 1.70 7.88
N PHE A 243 -0.12 1.35 7.76
CA PHE A 243 1.01 2.24 8.00
C PHE A 243 1.63 2.65 6.67
N HIS A 244 1.31 3.86 6.21
CA HIS A 244 2.00 4.48 5.07
C HIS A 244 3.30 5.16 5.49
N GLY A 245 4.28 5.27 4.59
CA GLY A 245 5.56 5.92 4.93
C GLY A 245 6.40 5.15 5.96
N GLY A 246 6.43 3.82 5.88
CA GLY A 246 7.17 2.98 6.84
C GLY A 246 8.70 3.10 6.73
N SER A 247 9.22 3.53 5.58
CA SER A 247 10.66 3.66 5.31
C SER A 247 11.35 4.57 6.36
N GLY A 248 12.46 4.10 6.93
CA GLY A 248 13.20 4.85 7.96
C GLY A 248 12.63 4.82 9.39
N SER A 249 11.49 4.16 9.62
CA SER A 249 10.93 3.97 10.98
C SER A 249 11.78 3.00 11.81
N THR A 250 11.81 3.21 13.13
CA THR A 250 12.50 2.31 14.06
C THR A 250 11.73 1.00 14.25
N LYS A 251 12.42 -0.05 14.69
CA LYS A 251 11.80 -1.35 14.99
C LYS A 251 10.72 -1.25 16.08
N ASP A 252 10.91 -0.37 17.06
CA ASP A 252 9.97 -0.20 18.16
C ASP A 252 8.70 0.55 17.73
N GLU A 253 8.82 1.55 16.84
CA GLU A 253 7.67 2.22 16.25
C GLU A 253 6.83 1.25 15.41
N ILE A 254 7.47 0.47 14.54
CA ILE A 254 6.81 -0.55 13.72
C ILE A 254 6.11 -1.58 14.62
N LYS A 255 6.81 -2.10 15.63
CA LYS A 255 6.25 -3.07 16.57
C LYS A 255 5.03 -2.54 17.30
N THR A 256 5.09 -1.29 17.77
CA THR A 256 3.96 -0.63 18.45
C THR A 256 2.77 -0.47 17.51
N ALA A 257 3.01 -0.08 16.26
CA ALA A 257 1.96 0.07 15.26
C ALA A 257 1.26 -1.27 14.96
N VAL A 258 2.05 -2.34 14.75
CA VAL A 258 1.54 -3.71 14.55
C VAL A 258 0.72 -4.18 15.75
N GLN A 259 1.22 -3.95 16.97
CA GLN A 259 0.48 -4.27 18.19
C GLN A 259 -0.87 -3.54 18.26
N ASN A 260 -1.00 -2.38 17.64
CA ASN A 260 -2.24 -1.58 17.60
C ASN A 260 -3.14 -1.88 16.39
N GLY A 261 -2.88 -2.98 15.67
CA GLY A 261 -3.76 -3.49 14.62
C GLY A 261 -3.41 -3.04 13.21
N VAL A 262 -2.18 -2.56 13.00
CA VAL A 262 -1.62 -2.42 11.65
C VAL A 262 -1.40 -3.80 11.05
N VAL A 263 -1.99 -4.03 9.87
CA VAL A 263 -1.86 -5.28 9.09
C VAL A 263 -1.09 -5.12 7.79
N LYS A 264 -0.91 -3.88 7.33
CA LYS A 264 -0.20 -3.52 6.10
C LYS A 264 0.74 -2.37 6.37
N MET A 265 1.96 -2.45 5.84
CA MET A 265 2.94 -1.36 5.91
C MET A 265 3.53 -1.10 4.52
N ASN A 266 3.38 0.13 4.02
CA ASN A 266 3.92 0.51 2.71
C ASN A 266 5.44 0.73 2.81
N VAL A 267 6.18 0.16 1.87
CA VAL A 267 7.61 0.36 1.71
C VAL A 267 7.92 0.57 0.23
N ASP A 268 8.46 1.75 -0.10
CA ASP A 268 8.83 2.10 -1.46
C ASP A 268 10.29 2.57 -1.54
N THR A 269 10.58 3.76 -0.99
CA THR A 269 11.90 4.41 -1.11
C THR A 269 13.07 3.52 -0.69
N ASP A 270 12.94 2.76 0.41
CA ASP A 270 13.98 1.84 0.86
C ASP A 270 14.25 0.73 -0.18
N THR A 271 13.19 0.21 -0.81
CA THR A 271 13.31 -0.83 -1.85
C THR A 271 13.83 -0.27 -3.17
N GLN A 272 13.50 0.97 -3.54
CA GLN A 272 14.09 1.64 -4.69
C GLN A 272 15.61 1.79 -4.52
N PHE A 273 16.05 2.23 -3.34
CA PHE A 273 17.48 2.35 -3.03
C PHE A 273 18.18 0.99 -3.03
N ALA A 274 17.57 -0.03 -2.41
CA ALA A 274 18.11 -1.39 -2.40
C ALA A 274 18.25 -1.98 -3.82
N TYR A 275 17.24 -1.76 -4.67
CA TYR A 275 17.27 -2.21 -6.07
C TYR A 275 18.38 -1.50 -6.87
N LEU A 276 18.55 -0.19 -6.69
CA LEU A 276 19.64 0.57 -7.32
C LEU A 276 21.02 0.14 -6.83
N ALA A 277 21.18 -0.17 -5.53
CA ALA A 277 22.47 -0.50 -4.93
C ALA A 277 23.14 -1.68 -5.65
N GLY A 278 22.41 -2.76 -5.95
CA GLY A 278 22.96 -3.90 -6.69
C GLY A 278 23.45 -3.54 -8.09
N ILE A 279 22.70 -2.70 -8.81
CA ILE A 279 23.08 -2.22 -10.15
C ILE A 279 24.31 -1.32 -10.06
N ARG A 280 24.31 -0.36 -9.12
CA ARG A 280 25.42 0.56 -8.86
C ARG A 280 26.70 -0.20 -8.57
N ASP A 281 26.65 -1.17 -7.66
CA ASP A 281 27.83 -1.92 -7.21
C ASP A 281 28.37 -2.82 -8.34
N PHE A 282 27.48 -3.39 -9.17
CA PHE A 282 27.89 -4.10 -10.38
C PHE A 282 28.61 -3.18 -11.36
N VAL A 283 28.03 -2.01 -11.68
CA VAL A 283 28.63 -1.05 -12.60
C VAL A 283 29.98 -0.55 -12.10
N GLN A 284 30.10 -0.25 -10.80
CA GLN A 284 31.36 0.19 -10.19
C GLN A 284 32.44 -0.91 -10.24
N SER A 285 32.09 -2.15 -9.88
CA SER A 285 33.05 -3.27 -9.90
C SER A 285 33.45 -3.72 -11.31
N LYS A 286 32.63 -3.41 -12.32
CA LYS A 286 32.87 -3.75 -13.74
C LYS A 286 33.14 -2.53 -14.61
N ALA A 287 33.44 -1.37 -14.04
CA ALA A 287 33.49 -0.09 -14.78
C ALA A 287 34.39 -0.14 -16.02
N GLY A 288 35.55 -0.78 -15.94
CA GLY A 288 36.48 -0.94 -17.07
C GLY A 288 35.94 -1.78 -18.23
N TYR A 289 35.01 -2.70 -17.97
CA TYR A 289 34.37 -3.55 -18.99
C TYR A 289 33.12 -2.94 -19.62
N LEU A 290 32.63 -1.81 -19.07
CA LEU A 290 31.33 -1.24 -19.43
C LEU A 290 31.45 0.06 -20.24
N GLN A 291 32.67 0.54 -20.53
CA GLN A 291 32.87 1.80 -21.26
C GLN A 291 32.64 1.66 -22.76
N THR A 292 32.83 0.46 -23.33
CA THR A 292 32.66 0.18 -24.76
C THR A 292 31.95 -1.15 -24.94
N GLN A 293 31.40 -1.38 -26.14
CA GLN A 293 30.69 -2.62 -26.48
C GLN A 293 31.58 -3.87 -26.37
N VAL A 294 32.88 -3.71 -26.61
CA VAL A 294 33.89 -4.77 -26.43
C VAL A 294 34.73 -4.38 -25.21
N GLY A 295 34.24 -4.75 -24.03
CA GLY A 295 34.91 -4.46 -22.78
C GLY A 295 36.16 -5.31 -22.63
N ASN A 296 37.32 -4.75 -22.94
CA ASN A 296 38.61 -5.25 -22.44
C ASN A 296 39.23 -4.13 -21.59
N PRO A 297 39.48 -4.33 -20.28
CA PRO A 297 40.12 -3.33 -19.43
C PRO A 297 41.64 -3.18 -19.69
N GLU A 298 42.19 -3.94 -20.64
CA GLU A 298 43.56 -3.82 -21.16
C GLU A 298 43.66 -2.79 -22.29
#